data_AF-A0A5B0LUA9-F1
#
_entry.id   AF-A0A5B0LUA9-F1
#
_cell.length_a   1.000
_cell.length_b   1.000
_cell.length_c   1.000
_cell.angle_alpha   90.00
_cell.angle_beta   90.00
_cell.angle_gamma   90.00
#
_symmetry.space_group_name_H-M   'P 1'
#
loop_
_entity.id
_entity.type
_entity.pdbx_description
1 polymer ?
#
loop_
_entity_poly.entity_id
_entity_poly.type
_entity_poly.pdbx_seq_one_letter_code
_entity_poly.pdbx_strand_id
1 'polypeptide(L)'
;MILHYDILYLCTLTIVLAIPSPAPHPFPKIEVAESDEIAIFNAKPCFILGPGRVPFKPNPEVTCIEDGVRMIPPIPELSYKGINYSAIHYRPNLITTPVMSAFQIFAIDNTKRVPEQITFLTNSRELYISMDIAIRSLGNQLPYSGGHVRNSRAISKVLDFQIARLEAKIPAIEKALENMLNYCANCSVKERFDIIMRAGESGIIVDRFLDNLDKIGCLTKDQCEEEKKKLNTVKKPPSR
;
A
#
# COMPACT_ATOMS: atom_id res chain seq x y z
N MET A 1 43.76 87.56 -19.03
CA MET A 1 44.13 87.83 -17.63
C MET A 1 43.51 86.71 -16.81
N ILE A 2 44.18 85.58 -16.55
CA ILE A 2 45.39 85.33 -15.74
C ILE A 2 45.32 85.90 -14.31
N LEU A 3 45.57 84.97 -13.38
CA LEU A 3 45.98 85.08 -11.98
C LEU A 3 44.83 85.09 -10.96
N HIS A 4 44.82 84.31 -9.88
CA HIS A 4 45.64 83.20 -9.36
C HIS A 4 45.19 83.02 -7.89
N TYR A 5 45.19 81.78 -7.39
CA TYR A 5 45.79 81.35 -6.10
C TYR A 5 45.57 82.23 -4.84
N ASP A 6 45.36 81.74 -3.63
CA ASP A 6 45.19 80.41 -3.05
C ASP A 6 45.01 80.66 -1.54
N ILE A 7 44.48 79.67 -0.81
CA ILE A 7 44.76 79.38 0.62
C ILE A 7 44.26 80.40 1.69
N LEU A 8 43.32 79.97 2.55
CA LEU A 8 43.63 79.61 3.94
C LEU A 8 42.43 78.97 4.70
N TYR A 9 42.80 77.98 5.50
CA TYR A 9 42.06 77.11 6.42
C TYR A 9 41.04 77.81 7.34
N LEU A 10 39.92 77.14 7.63
CA LEU A 10 39.33 77.19 8.98
C LEU A 10 38.52 75.94 9.35
N CYS A 11 38.76 75.51 10.59
CA CYS A 11 38.35 74.30 11.29
C CYS A 11 36.87 73.91 11.17
N THR A 12 36.61 72.65 10.82
CA THR A 12 35.32 71.98 11.08
C THR A 12 35.43 71.11 12.32
N LEU A 13 34.69 71.50 13.36
CA LEU A 13 34.44 70.73 14.58
C LEU A 13 33.47 69.58 14.23
N THR A 14 33.96 68.35 14.06
CA THR A 14 33.10 67.17 13.88
C THR A 14 32.55 66.70 15.23
N ILE A 15 31.24 66.90 15.44
CA ILE A 15 30.49 66.20 16.48
C ILE A 15 30.36 64.74 16.05
N VAL A 16 31.05 63.85 16.75
CA VAL A 16 30.88 62.40 16.61
C VAL A 16 29.57 62.03 17.31
N LEU A 17 28.49 61.85 16.53
CA LEU A 17 27.34 61.07 16.98
C LEU A 17 27.76 59.60 16.98
N ALA A 18 27.97 59.04 18.17
CA ALA A 18 28.12 57.61 18.35
C ALA A 18 26.79 56.94 18.00
N ILE A 19 26.68 56.46 16.76
CA ILE A 19 25.62 55.53 16.36
C ILE A 19 25.96 54.19 17.04
N PRO A 20 25.08 53.63 17.88
CA PRO A 20 25.31 52.29 18.41
C PRO A 20 25.33 51.31 17.24
N SER A 21 26.47 50.63 17.08
CA SER A 21 26.63 49.56 16.09
C SER A 21 25.56 48.50 16.32
N PRO A 22 24.74 48.12 15.31
CA PRO A 22 23.83 47.01 15.48
C PRO A 22 24.67 45.75 15.72
N ALA A 23 24.35 45.03 16.79
CA ALA A 23 24.97 43.75 17.10
C ALA A 23 24.90 42.83 15.86
N PRO A 24 25.96 42.08 15.54
CA PRO A 24 25.95 41.19 14.39
C PRO A 24 24.84 40.16 14.61
N HIS A 25 23.79 40.24 13.80
CA HIS A 25 22.80 39.18 13.76
C HIS A 25 23.51 37.88 13.41
N PRO A 26 23.26 36.78 14.14
CA PRO A 26 23.75 35.49 13.72
C PRO A 26 23.14 35.22 12.35
N PHE A 27 23.97 35.25 11.30
CA PHE A 27 23.58 34.70 10.02
C PHE A 27 23.14 33.27 10.30
N PRO A 28 21.91 32.86 9.90
CA PRO A 28 21.60 31.45 9.92
C PRO A 28 22.67 30.77 9.07
N LYS A 29 23.51 29.95 9.71
CA LYS A 29 24.32 28.99 8.96
C LYS A 29 23.31 28.18 8.19
N ILE A 30 23.27 28.39 6.88
CA ILE A 30 22.76 27.39 5.97
C ILE A 30 23.78 26.25 6.13
N GLU A 31 23.51 25.36 7.07
CA GLU A 31 24.00 24.00 6.95
C GLU A 31 23.36 23.51 5.66
N VAL A 32 24.15 23.53 4.59
CA VAL A 32 23.91 22.66 3.45
C VAL A 32 23.87 21.29 4.09
N ALA A 33 22.65 20.77 4.30
CA ALA A 33 22.47 19.38 4.62
C ALA A 33 23.34 18.63 3.61
N GLU A 34 24.34 17.89 4.10
CA GLU A 34 25.13 16.97 3.30
C GLU A 34 24.13 16.24 2.41
N SER A 35 24.07 16.65 1.14
CA SER A 35 23.25 15.93 0.19
C SER A 35 23.88 14.56 0.15
N ASP A 36 23.10 13.53 0.46
CA ASP A 36 23.45 12.14 0.22
C ASP A 36 23.81 12.00 -1.28
N GLU A 37 25.05 12.35 -1.65
CA GLU A 37 25.57 12.23 -3.01
C GLU A 37 25.66 10.76 -3.45
N ILE A 38 25.42 9.83 -2.52
CA ILE A 38 25.29 8.39 -2.75
C ILE A 38 23.89 8.01 -3.27
N ALA A 39 22.88 8.89 -3.18
CA ALA A 39 21.54 8.63 -3.72
C ALA A 39 21.42 8.91 -5.24
N ILE A 40 22.47 9.42 -5.88
CA ILE A 40 22.39 10.04 -7.23
C ILE A 40 22.33 9.02 -8.39
N PHE A 41 22.60 7.72 -8.19
CA PHE A 41 22.64 6.74 -9.31
C PHE A 41 21.88 5.43 -9.12
N ASN A 42 20.94 5.32 -8.18
CA ASN A 42 19.99 4.23 -8.24
C ASN A 42 18.91 4.59 -9.26
N ALA A 43 19.03 4.04 -10.46
CA ALA A 43 18.00 4.17 -11.49
C ALA A 43 16.64 3.81 -10.88
N LYS A 44 15.70 4.75 -11.00
CA LYS A 44 14.34 4.58 -10.52
C LYS A 44 13.74 3.32 -11.16
N PRO A 45 13.09 2.42 -10.39
CA PRO A 45 12.41 1.27 -10.98
C PRO A 45 11.43 1.70 -12.07
N CYS A 46 11.37 0.91 -13.15
CA CYS A 46 10.67 1.23 -14.39
C CYS A 46 9.17 1.53 -14.20
N PHE A 47 8.56 1.02 -13.13
CA PHE A 47 7.13 1.20 -12.84
C PHE A 47 6.82 2.45 -11.99
N ILE A 48 7.83 3.19 -11.55
CA ILE A 48 7.62 4.46 -10.84
C ILE A 48 7.63 5.58 -11.88
N LEU A 49 6.45 5.97 -12.35
CA LEU A 49 6.30 6.81 -13.55
C LEU A 49 6.15 8.30 -13.25
N GLY A 50 5.63 8.66 -12.08
CA GLY A 50 5.37 10.06 -11.73
C GLY A 50 6.15 10.56 -10.49
N PRO A 51 5.89 11.82 -10.08
CA PRO A 51 6.51 12.46 -8.93
C PRO A 51 5.77 12.18 -7.60
N GLY A 52 4.71 11.38 -7.63
CA GLY A 52 3.91 11.03 -6.46
C GLY A 52 4.70 10.26 -5.40
N ARG A 53 4.17 10.25 -4.17
CA ARG A 53 4.85 9.63 -3.03
C ARG A 53 4.94 8.11 -3.19
N VAL A 54 6.13 7.59 -2.96
CA VAL A 54 6.43 6.15 -2.92
C VAL A 54 6.44 5.71 -1.45
N PRO A 55 5.36 5.09 -0.95
CA PRO A 55 5.18 4.87 0.50
C PRO A 55 6.05 3.75 1.09
N PHE A 56 6.62 2.88 0.25
CA PHE A 56 7.42 1.73 0.65
C PHE A 56 8.62 1.58 -0.29
N LYS A 57 9.68 0.91 0.19
CA LYS A 57 10.85 0.62 -0.63
C LYS A 57 10.45 -0.29 -1.81
N PRO A 58 10.64 0.14 -3.07
CA PRO A 58 10.31 -0.69 -4.22
C PRO A 58 11.26 -1.88 -4.30
N ASN A 59 10.76 -3.03 -4.77
CA ASN A 59 11.60 -4.17 -5.09
C ASN A 59 12.30 -3.94 -6.44
N PRO A 60 13.63 -3.86 -6.48
CA PRO A 60 14.37 -3.62 -7.73
C PRO A 60 14.35 -4.81 -8.69
N GLU A 61 13.94 -6.00 -8.24
CA GLU A 61 13.85 -7.19 -9.08
C GLU A 61 12.56 -7.27 -9.91
N VAL A 62 11.59 -6.37 -9.68
CA VAL A 62 10.38 -6.29 -10.50
C VAL A 62 10.71 -5.58 -11.81
N THR A 63 10.43 -6.24 -12.92
CA THR A 63 10.72 -5.74 -14.26
C THR A 63 9.46 -5.24 -14.95
N CYS A 64 9.63 -4.38 -15.95
CA CYS A 64 8.54 -3.87 -16.78
C CYS A 64 8.64 -4.45 -18.19
N ILE A 65 7.49 -4.79 -18.76
CA ILE A 65 7.36 -5.23 -20.15
C ILE A 65 6.60 -4.13 -20.90
N GLU A 66 7.33 -3.38 -21.73
CA GLU A 66 6.80 -2.19 -22.42
C GLU A 66 5.62 -2.50 -23.36
N ASP A 67 5.74 -3.61 -24.10
CA ASP A 67 4.72 -4.12 -25.04
C ASP A 67 3.77 -5.15 -24.40
N GLY A 68 3.74 -5.21 -23.05
CA GLY A 68 2.88 -6.11 -22.30
C GLY A 68 1.44 -5.61 -22.10
N VAL A 69 0.59 -6.44 -21.48
CA VAL A 69 -0.81 -6.09 -21.21
C VAL A 69 -0.90 -5.09 -20.05
N ARG A 70 -1.24 -3.84 -20.35
CA ARG A 70 -1.38 -2.79 -19.34
C ARG A 70 -2.73 -2.87 -18.65
N MET A 71 -2.80 -3.58 -17.53
CA MET A 71 -4.04 -3.69 -16.75
C MET A 71 -4.50 -2.34 -16.17
N ILE A 72 -3.56 -1.43 -15.89
CA ILE A 72 -3.83 -0.07 -15.41
C ILE A 72 -2.96 0.93 -16.20
N PRO A 73 -3.39 1.36 -17.40
CA PRO A 73 -2.63 2.35 -18.18
C PRO A 73 -2.46 3.67 -17.40
N PRO A 74 -1.30 4.36 -17.50
CA PRO A 74 -0.16 4.08 -18.38
C PRO A 74 0.89 3.13 -17.78
N ILE A 75 0.63 2.48 -16.64
CA ILE A 75 1.60 1.60 -15.98
C ILE A 75 1.93 0.42 -16.92
N PRO A 76 3.23 0.14 -17.19
CA PRO A 76 3.61 -1.01 -18.01
C PRO A 76 3.21 -2.31 -17.34
N GLU A 77 3.22 -3.41 -18.10
CA GLU A 77 3.08 -4.74 -17.51
C GLU A 77 4.23 -5.01 -16.55
N LEU A 78 3.94 -5.60 -15.39
CA LEU A 78 4.96 -5.91 -14.39
C LEU A 78 5.23 -7.41 -14.38
N SER A 79 6.49 -7.80 -14.27
CA SER A 79 6.90 -9.21 -14.14
C SER A 79 7.81 -9.41 -12.94
N TYR A 80 7.61 -10.53 -12.24
CA TYR A 80 8.44 -10.91 -11.11
C TYR A 80 8.48 -12.42 -10.96
N LYS A 81 9.69 -12.98 -10.95
CA LYS A 81 9.96 -14.43 -10.80
C LYS A 81 9.07 -15.30 -11.72
N GLY A 82 8.88 -14.86 -12.98
CA GLY A 82 8.11 -15.59 -13.99
C GLY A 82 6.59 -15.38 -13.94
N ILE A 83 6.08 -14.51 -13.06
CA ILE A 83 4.67 -14.15 -13.00
C ILE A 83 4.49 -12.77 -13.62
N ASN A 84 3.58 -12.65 -14.58
CA ASN A 84 3.13 -11.35 -15.10
C ASN A 84 1.91 -10.87 -14.31
N TYR A 85 1.83 -9.57 -14.03
CA TYR A 85 0.72 -9.00 -13.26
C TYR A 85 -0.63 -9.23 -13.95
N SER A 86 -0.72 -9.11 -15.26
CA SER A 86 -1.97 -9.39 -16.00
C SER A 86 -2.51 -10.81 -15.82
N ALA A 87 -1.63 -11.79 -15.54
CA ALA A 87 -2.05 -13.18 -15.30
C ALA A 87 -2.73 -13.35 -13.94
N ILE A 88 -2.43 -12.49 -12.96
CA ILE A 88 -2.94 -12.55 -11.59
C ILE A 88 -3.82 -11.35 -11.22
N HIS A 89 -4.05 -10.44 -12.16
CA HIS A 89 -4.87 -9.26 -11.94
C HIS A 89 -6.32 -9.68 -11.73
N TYR A 90 -6.90 -9.23 -10.62
CA TYR A 90 -8.34 -9.43 -10.40
C TYR A 90 -9.13 -8.80 -11.54
N ARG A 91 -10.11 -9.52 -12.06
CA ARG A 91 -11.02 -8.96 -13.05
C ARG A 91 -12.26 -8.51 -12.30
N PRO A 92 -12.56 -7.19 -12.25
CA PRO A 92 -13.80 -6.74 -11.64
C PRO A 92 -14.97 -7.39 -12.39
N ASN A 93 -15.77 -8.16 -11.66
CA ASN A 93 -17.04 -8.68 -12.13
C ASN A 93 -18.14 -8.01 -11.30
N LEU A 94 -19.32 -7.80 -11.90
CA LEU A 94 -20.50 -7.23 -11.24
C LEU A 94 -20.97 -8.05 -10.03
N ILE A 95 -20.55 -9.32 -9.93
CA ILE A 95 -21.05 -10.28 -8.95
C ILE A 95 -20.15 -10.38 -7.71
N THR A 96 -18.84 -10.13 -7.83
CA THR A 96 -17.88 -10.43 -6.75
C THR A 96 -16.98 -9.26 -6.43
N THR A 97 -16.82 -8.97 -5.13
CA THR A 97 -15.87 -7.96 -4.66
C THR A 97 -14.42 -8.32 -5.06
N PRO A 98 -13.48 -7.35 -5.09
CA PRO A 98 -12.07 -7.65 -5.33
C PRO A 98 -11.49 -8.70 -4.38
N VAL A 99 -11.95 -8.70 -3.12
CA VAL A 99 -11.55 -9.69 -2.11
C VAL A 99 -12.00 -11.10 -2.51
N MET A 100 -13.27 -11.29 -2.87
CA MET A 100 -13.77 -12.61 -3.26
C MET A 100 -13.17 -13.09 -4.58
N SER A 101 -12.91 -12.18 -5.52
CA SER A 101 -12.21 -12.51 -6.76
C SER A 101 -10.79 -12.99 -6.46
N ALA A 102 -10.09 -12.37 -5.51
CA ALA A 102 -8.77 -12.82 -5.07
C ALA A 102 -8.81 -14.21 -4.41
N PHE A 103 -9.86 -14.56 -3.66
CA PHE A 103 -10.01 -15.91 -3.11
C PHE A 103 -10.15 -16.99 -4.20
N GLN A 104 -10.67 -16.64 -5.37
CA GLN A 104 -10.77 -17.55 -6.51
C GLN A 104 -9.43 -17.71 -7.23
N ILE A 105 -8.72 -16.59 -7.45
CA ILE A 105 -7.41 -16.57 -8.14
C ILE A 105 -6.33 -17.24 -7.28
N PHE A 106 -6.34 -16.95 -5.97
CA PHE A 106 -5.34 -17.39 -5.00
C PHE A 106 -5.90 -18.47 -4.07
N ALA A 107 -6.65 -19.41 -4.64
CA ALA A 107 -7.12 -20.58 -3.91
C ALA A 107 -5.91 -21.41 -3.45
N ILE A 108 -5.98 -21.93 -2.23
CA ILE A 108 -4.92 -22.74 -1.63
C ILE A 108 -5.44 -24.13 -1.29
N ASP A 109 -4.56 -25.12 -1.38
CA ASP A 109 -4.78 -26.45 -0.83
C ASP A 109 -4.10 -26.56 0.54
N ASN A 110 -4.89 -26.43 1.61
CA ASN A 110 -4.42 -26.54 2.98
C ASN A 110 -3.99 -27.96 3.38
N THR A 111 -4.42 -28.98 2.62
CA THR A 111 -4.03 -30.38 2.88
C THR A 111 -2.66 -30.70 2.31
N LYS A 112 -2.25 -29.96 1.26
CA LYS A 112 -0.96 -30.09 0.59
C LYS A 112 -0.21 -28.77 0.72
N ARG A 113 0.43 -28.54 1.88
CA ARG A 113 1.28 -27.36 2.14
C ARG A 113 2.56 -27.46 1.33
N VAL A 114 2.45 -27.08 0.07
CA VAL A 114 3.49 -27.19 -0.95
C VAL A 114 4.24 -25.86 -0.99
N PRO A 115 5.58 -25.82 -0.78
CA PRO A 115 6.38 -24.59 -0.79
C PRO A 115 6.13 -23.70 -2.00
N GLU A 116 5.87 -24.30 -3.16
CA GLU A 116 5.58 -23.64 -4.42
C GLU A 116 4.32 -22.77 -4.35
N GLN A 117 3.29 -23.16 -3.57
CA GLN A 117 2.12 -22.31 -3.34
C GLN A 117 2.50 -21.05 -2.56
N ILE A 118 3.30 -21.19 -1.49
CA ILE A 118 3.77 -20.05 -0.69
C ILE A 118 4.62 -19.11 -1.57
N THR A 119 5.53 -19.66 -2.38
CA THR A 119 6.34 -18.90 -3.32
C THR A 119 5.48 -18.15 -4.34
N PHE A 120 4.50 -18.82 -4.95
CA PHE A 120 3.58 -18.20 -5.90
C PHE A 120 2.80 -17.04 -5.28
N LEU A 121 2.23 -17.24 -4.09
CA LEU A 121 1.48 -16.19 -3.38
C LEU A 121 2.38 -15.02 -2.97
N THR A 122 3.60 -15.31 -2.50
CA THR A 122 4.57 -14.29 -2.09
C THR A 122 5.01 -13.44 -3.28
N ASN A 123 5.31 -14.07 -4.42
CA ASN A 123 5.69 -13.37 -5.64
C ASN A 123 4.51 -12.56 -6.21
N SER A 124 3.30 -13.13 -6.18
CA SER A 124 2.08 -12.41 -6.57
C SER A 124 1.84 -11.18 -5.70
N ARG A 125 2.08 -11.31 -4.39
CA ARG A 125 1.94 -10.20 -3.43
C ARG A 125 2.90 -9.06 -3.75
N GLU A 126 4.13 -9.39 -4.12
CA GLU A 126 5.14 -8.40 -4.51
C GLU A 126 4.71 -7.60 -5.74
N LEU A 127 4.12 -8.25 -6.74
CA LEU A 127 3.57 -7.58 -7.91
C LEU A 127 2.42 -6.62 -7.54
N TYR A 128 1.53 -7.00 -6.62
CA TYR A 128 0.47 -6.11 -6.13
C TYR A 128 1.01 -4.91 -5.32
N ILE A 129 2.08 -5.11 -4.54
CA ILE A 129 2.76 -4.02 -3.82
C ILE A 129 3.44 -3.06 -4.80
N SER A 130 4.16 -3.60 -5.78
CA SER A 130 4.80 -2.81 -6.83
C SER A 130 3.78 -2.04 -7.65
N MET A 131 2.60 -2.62 -7.90
CA MET A 131 1.49 -1.92 -8.54
C MET A 131 0.91 -0.80 -7.65
N ASP A 132 0.74 -0.98 -6.32
CA ASP A 132 0.35 0.13 -5.41
C ASP A 132 1.36 1.28 -5.47
N ILE A 133 2.67 0.97 -5.47
CA ILE A 133 3.73 1.96 -5.64
C ILE A 133 3.61 2.68 -6.99
N ALA A 134 3.42 1.95 -8.09
CA ALA A 134 3.27 2.52 -9.43
C ALA A 134 2.07 3.48 -9.51
N ILE A 135 0.90 3.03 -9.04
CA ILE A 135 -0.34 3.84 -8.98
C ILE A 135 -0.11 5.12 -8.17
N ARG A 136 0.53 5.01 -6.99
CA ARG A 136 0.80 6.17 -6.12
C ARG A 136 1.84 7.11 -6.68
N SER A 137 2.79 6.61 -7.45
CA SER A 137 3.79 7.43 -8.13
C SER A 137 3.16 8.35 -9.18
N LEU A 138 2.09 7.91 -9.85
CA LEU A 138 1.33 8.73 -10.78
C LEU A 138 0.48 9.79 -10.07
N GLY A 139 0.09 9.54 -8.82
CA GLY A 139 -0.69 10.48 -8.02
C GLY A 139 -2.01 10.87 -8.70
N ASN A 140 -2.19 12.16 -8.97
CA ASN A 140 -3.38 12.69 -9.63
C ASN A 140 -3.38 12.51 -11.16
N GLN A 141 -2.27 12.04 -11.75
CA GLN A 141 -2.16 11.80 -13.19
C GLN A 141 -2.89 10.53 -13.63
N LEU A 142 -3.19 9.63 -12.70
CA LEU A 142 -3.95 8.41 -12.96
C LEU A 142 -5.42 8.61 -12.53
N PRO A 143 -6.38 8.59 -13.47
CA PRO A 143 -7.80 8.60 -13.13
C PRO A 143 -8.14 7.47 -12.16
N TYR A 144 -8.99 7.75 -11.18
CA TYR A 144 -9.45 6.75 -10.21
C TYR A 144 -8.32 6.05 -9.41
N SER A 145 -7.15 6.70 -9.27
CA SER A 145 -5.98 6.14 -8.56
C SER A 145 -6.32 5.61 -7.15
N GLY A 146 -7.14 6.32 -6.39
CA GLY A 146 -7.58 5.87 -5.05
C GLY A 146 -8.35 4.55 -5.04
N GLY A 147 -9.15 4.27 -6.08
CA GLY A 147 -9.84 3.00 -6.23
C GLY A 147 -8.90 1.87 -6.61
N HIS A 148 -7.97 2.12 -7.54
CA HIS A 148 -6.92 1.16 -7.89
C HIS A 148 -6.05 0.79 -6.69
N VAL A 149 -5.59 1.79 -5.91
CA VAL A 149 -4.84 1.56 -4.65
C VAL A 149 -5.65 0.70 -3.69
N ARG A 150 -6.93 1.03 -3.48
CA ARG A 150 -7.80 0.29 -2.54
C ARG A 150 -7.90 -1.18 -2.94
N ASN A 151 -8.13 -1.45 -4.23
CA ASN A 151 -8.29 -2.80 -4.74
C ASN A 151 -6.97 -3.58 -4.68
N SER A 152 -5.84 -2.99 -5.09
CA SER A 152 -4.52 -3.62 -4.97
C SER A 152 -4.20 -4.00 -3.53
N ARG A 153 -4.48 -3.10 -2.57
CA ARG A 153 -4.27 -3.38 -1.14
C ARG A 153 -5.18 -4.48 -0.61
N ALA A 154 -6.46 -4.46 -0.96
CA ALA A 154 -7.39 -5.52 -0.55
C ALA A 154 -6.90 -6.89 -0.99
N ILE A 155 -6.38 -7.00 -2.22
CA ILE A 155 -5.84 -8.25 -2.77
C ILE A 155 -4.54 -8.65 -2.08
N SER A 156 -3.63 -7.70 -1.81
CA SER A 156 -2.45 -7.97 -0.98
C SER A 156 -2.83 -8.53 0.40
N LYS A 157 -3.97 -8.11 0.99
CA LYS A 157 -4.45 -8.67 2.27
C LYS A 157 -5.02 -10.07 2.16
N VAL A 158 -5.65 -10.42 1.05
CA VAL A 158 -6.03 -11.81 0.77
C VAL A 158 -4.78 -12.68 0.63
N LEU A 159 -3.74 -12.19 -0.06
CA LEU A 159 -2.47 -12.90 -0.19
C LEU A 159 -1.77 -13.07 1.16
N ASP A 160 -1.69 -12.02 1.99
CA ASP A 160 -1.17 -12.08 3.38
C ASP A 160 -1.89 -13.20 4.16
N PHE A 161 -3.22 -13.28 4.04
CA PHE A 161 -4.04 -14.26 4.73
C PHE A 161 -3.82 -15.69 4.23
N GLN A 162 -3.78 -15.91 2.92
CA GLN A 162 -3.56 -17.24 2.33
C GLN A 162 -2.15 -17.76 2.64
N ILE A 163 -1.13 -16.89 2.59
CA ILE A 163 0.24 -17.24 3.01
C ILE A 163 0.25 -17.66 4.48
N ALA A 164 -0.38 -16.89 5.37
CA ALA A 164 -0.44 -17.23 6.80
C ALA A 164 -1.12 -18.60 7.03
N ARG A 165 -2.19 -18.91 6.27
CA ARG A 165 -2.90 -20.20 6.35
C ARG A 165 -2.01 -21.37 5.94
N LEU A 166 -1.24 -21.21 4.87
CA LEU A 166 -0.28 -22.22 4.41
C LEU A 166 0.88 -22.41 5.39
N GLU A 167 1.37 -21.34 6.01
CA GLU A 167 2.39 -21.40 7.06
C GLU A 167 1.85 -21.97 8.40
N ALA A 168 0.53 -22.00 8.56
CA ALA A 168 -0.18 -22.58 9.71
C ALA A 168 0.20 -22.03 11.09
N LYS A 169 0.55 -20.74 11.13
CA LYS A 169 0.83 -20.02 12.37
C LYS A 169 -0.43 -19.32 12.84
N ILE A 170 -1.15 -19.90 13.79
CA ILE A 170 -2.47 -19.38 14.26
C ILE A 170 -2.46 -17.87 14.55
N PRO A 171 -1.50 -17.30 15.31
CA PRO A 171 -1.48 -15.85 15.57
C PRO A 171 -1.32 -15.00 14.30
N ALA A 172 -0.56 -15.50 13.31
CA ALA A 172 -0.37 -14.82 12.05
C ALA A 172 -1.64 -14.86 11.19
N ILE A 173 -2.33 -16.00 11.15
CA ILE A 173 -3.59 -16.14 10.42
C ILE A 173 -4.66 -15.24 11.03
N GLU A 174 -4.76 -15.19 12.35
CA GLU A 174 -5.69 -14.32 13.06
C GLU A 174 -5.46 -12.83 12.75
N LYS A 175 -4.20 -12.39 12.82
CA LYS A 175 -3.81 -11.02 12.47
C LYS A 175 -4.08 -10.71 10.99
N ALA A 176 -3.83 -11.66 10.10
CA ALA A 176 -4.08 -11.48 8.68
C ALA A 176 -5.60 -11.42 8.37
N LEU A 177 -6.41 -12.23 9.06
CA LEU A 177 -7.87 -12.19 8.97
C LEU A 177 -8.42 -10.83 9.39
N GLU A 178 -8.02 -10.31 10.55
CA GLU A 178 -8.45 -9.00 11.04
C GLU A 178 -8.12 -7.89 10.02
N ASN A 179 -6.88 -7.88 9.53
CA ASN A 179 -6.46 -6.92 8.52
C ASN A 179 -7.28 -7.06 7.23
N MET A 180 -7.52 -8.27 6.75
CA MET A 180 -8.30 -8.50 5.53
C MET A 180 -9.75 -8.03 5.69
N LEU A 181 -10.40 -8.29 6.82
CA LEU A 181 -11.77 -7.83 7.10
C LEU A 181 -11.88 -6.31 7.09
N ASN A 182 -10.85 -5.58 7.57
CA ASN A 182 -10.79 -4.12 7.50
C ASN A 182 -10.71 -3.57 6.07
N TYR A 183 -10.13 -4.33 5.14
CA TYR A 183 -10.06 -3.96 3.71
C TYR A 183 -11.25 -4.48 2.90
N CYS A 184 -12.12 -5.27 3.52
CA CYS A 184 -13.37 -5.80 2.97
C CYS A 184 -14.56 -4.84 3.21
N ALA A 185 -14.35 -3.52 3.14
CA ALA A 185 -15.35 -2.53 3.54
C ALA A 185 -16.68 -2.67 2.78
N ASN A 186 -16.62 -3.03 1.48
CA ASN A 186 -17.79 -3.21 0.63
C ASN A 186 -18.26 -4.69 0.53
N CYS A 187 -17.68 -5.59 1.33
CA CYS A 187 -18.09 -6.98 1.34
C CYS A 187 -19.41 -7.14 2.08
N SER A 188 -20.32 -7.90 1.47
CA SER A 188 -21.58 -8.32 2.08
C SER A 188 -21.32 -9.15 3.35
N VAL A 189 -22.35 -9.26 4.20
CA VAL A 189 -22.33 -10.09 5.40
C VAL A 189 -21.94 -11.53 5.06
N LYS A 190 -22.54 -12.08 3.99
CA LYS A 190 -22.23 -13.43 3.52
C LYS A 190 -20.75 -13.58 3.14
N GLU A 191 -20.17 -12.63 2.42
CA GLU A 191 -18.75 -12.69 2.04
C GLU A 191 -17.84 -12.66 3.28
N ARG A 192 -18.11 -11.77 4.25
CA ARG A 192 -17.33 -11.71 5.49
C ARG A 192 -17.45 -12.99 6.31
N PHE A 193 -18.66 -13.53 6.42
CA PHE A 193 -18.92 -14.81 7.07
C PHE A 193 -18.17 -15.95 6.38
N ASP A 194 -18.27 -16.07 5.06
CA ASP A 194 -17.57 -17.10 4.26
C ASP A 194 -16.04 -17.01 4.47
N ILE A 195 -15.49 -15.79 4.56
CA ILE A 195 -14.07 -15.54 4.85
C ILE A 195 -13.69 -16.01 6.25
N ILE A 196 -14.48 -15.68 7.27
CA ILE A 196 -14.24 -16.11 8.66
C ILE A 196 -14.32 -17.63 8.77
N MET A 197 -15.31 -18.26 8.14
CA MET A 197 -15.46 -19.71 8.15
C MET A 197 -14.27 -20.40 7.47
N ARG A 198 -13.74 -19.85 6.37
CA ARG A 198 -12.48 -20.32 5.76
C ARG A 198 -11.30 -20.25 6.73
N ALA A 199 -11.22 -19.22 7.57
CA ALA A 199 -10.17 -19.15 8.60
C ALA A 199 -10.31 -20.27 9.64
N GLY A 200 -11.54 -20.66 9.98
CA GLY A 200 -11.85 -21.78 10.86
C GLY A 200 -11.32 -23.13 10.34
N GLU A 201 -11.28 -23.33 9.02
CA GLU A 201 -10.66 -24.51 8.40
C GLU A 201 -9.16 -24.64 8.72
N SER A 202 -8.52 -23.54 9.13
CA SER A 202 -7.11 -23.49 9.51
C SER A 202 -6.89 -23.61 11.02
N GLY A 203 -7.93 -23.95 11.81
CA GLY A 203 -7.84 -24.20 13.25
C GLY A 203 -8.00 -22.96 14.13
N ILE A 204 -8.44 -21.82 13.58
CA ILE A 204 -8.75 -20.61 14.36
C ILE A 204 -10.09 -20.76 15.07
N ILE A 205 -10.17 -20.24 16.30
CA ILE A 205 -11.43 -20.02 17.01
C ILE A 205 -12.13 -18.78 16.43
N VAL A 206 -13.16 -19.01 15.62
CA VAL A 206 -13.80 -17.95 14.81
C VAL A 206 -14.78 -17.06 15.58
N ASP A 207 -15.26 -17.48 16.76
CA ASP A 207 -16.35 -16.81 17.48
C ASP A 207 -16.04 -15.33 17.78
N ARG A 208 -14.81 -15.02 18.17
CA ARG A 208 -14.39 -13.63 18.44
C ARG A 208 -14.43 -12.73 17.21
N PHE A 209 -14.30 -13.29 16.02
CA PHE A 209 -14.37 -12.54 14.76
C PHE A 209 -15.82 -12.30 14.37
N LEU A 210 -16.69 -13.28 14.62
CA LEU A 210 -18.14 -13.14 14.43
C LEU A 210 -18.72 -12.07 15.38
N ASP A 211 -18.32 -12.07 16.64
CA ASP A 211 -18.78 -11.10 17.65
C ASP A 211 -18.36 -9.64 17.35
N ASN A 212 -17.32 -9.43 16.54
CA ASN A 212 -16.81 -8.10 16.20
C ASN A 212 -17.24 -7.62 14.80
N LEU A 213 -18.07 -8.36 14.07
CA LEU A 213 -18.53 -7.97 12.72
C LEU A 213 -19.26 -6.63 12.71
N ASP A 214 -20.04 -6.37 13.75
CA ASP A 214 -20.79 -5.14 14.01
C ASP A 214 -19.87 -3.89 14.03
N LYS A 215 -18.64 -4.04 14.56
CA LYS A 215 -17.66 -2.96 14.69
C LYS A 215 -16.87 -2.68 13.39
N ILE A 216 -16.91 -3.59 12.42
CA ILE A 216 -16.18 -3.50 11.13
C ILE A 216 -17.12 -3.02 10.01
N GLY A 217 -18.25 -2.40 10.37
CA GLY A 217 -19.11 -1.65 9.46
C GLY A 217 -20.09 -2.46 8.61
N CYS A 218 -20.41 -3.72 8.95
CA CYS A 218 -21.48 -4.48 8.29
C CYS A 218 -22.11 -5.55 9.23
N LEU A 219 -23.17 -5.11 9.94
CA LEU A 219 -24.30 -5.84 10.57
C LEU A 219 -24.06 -6.90 11.66
N THR A 220 -25.12 -7.08 12.47
CA THR A 220 -25.15 -7.60 13.84
C THR A 220 -25.00 -9.12 13.98
N LYS A 221 -24.52 -9.57 15.14
CA LYS A 221 -24.41 -10.98 15.56
C LYS A 221 -25.57 -11.89 15.13
N ASP A 222 -26.81 -11.41 15.20
CA ASP A 222 -28.01 -12.20 14.88
C ASP A 222 -28.06 -12.68 13.42
N GLN A 223 -27.61 -11.85 12.49
CA GLN A 223 -27.57 -12.22 11.07
C GLN A 223 -26.52 -13.31 10.79
N CYS A 224 -25.42 -13.29 11.54
CA CYS A 224 -24.40 -14.34 11.44
C CYS A 224 -24.87 -15.68 12.02
N GLU A 225 -25.62 -15.64 13.13
CA GLU A 225 -26.21 -16.84 13.72
C GLU A 225 -27.26 -17.49 12.80
N GLU A 226 -28.01 -16.69 12.02
CA GLU A 226 -28.94 -17.22 11.02
C GLU A 226 -28.21 -17.98 9.90
N GLU A 227 -27.12 -17.43 9.37
CA GLU A 227 -26.28 -18.10 8.36
C GLU A 227 -25.61 -19.37 8.92
N LYS A 228 -25.16 -19.35 10.19
CA LYS A 228 -24.61 -20.52 10.88
C LYS A 228 -25.66 -21.65 11.00
N LYS A 229 -26.92 -21.32 11.30
CA LYS A 229 -28.04 -22.28 11.33
C LYS A 229 -28.28 -22.91 9.96
N LYS A 230 -28.25 -22.12 8.88
CA LYS A 230 -28.40 -22.62 7.49
C LYS A 230 -27.30 -23.59 7.08
N LEU A 231 -26.04 -23.35 7.48
CA LEU A 231 -24.96 -24.30 7.22
C LEU A 231 -25.11 -25.62 7.97
N ASN A 232 -25.57 -25.56 9.23
CA ASN A 232 -25.76 -26.75 10.05
C ASN A 232 -26.93 -27.62 9.58
N THR A 233 -27.98 -27.01 9.00
CA THR A 233 -29.08 -27.77 8.39
C THR A 233 -28.67 -28.42 7.07
N VAL A 234 -27.80 -27.80 6.28
CA VAL A 234 -27.25 -28.41 5.04
C VAL A 234 -26.27 -29.55 5.34
N LYS A 235 -25.52 -29.49 6.44
CA LYS A 235 -24.58 -30.55 6.86
C LYS A 235 -25.23 -31.77 7.50
N LYS A 236 -26.51 -31.72 7.89
CA LYS A 236 -27.24 -32.88 8.42
C LYS A 236 -27.90 -33.61 7.25
N PRO A 237 -27.52 -34.85 6.89
CA PRO A 237 -28.31 -35.62 5.95
C PRO A 237 -29.71 -35.81 6.53
N PRO A 238 -30.76 -35.88 5.70
CA PRO A 238 -32.07 -36.28 6.19
C PRO A 238 -31.91 -37.66 6.84
N SER A 239 -32.20 -37.73 8.14
CA SER A 239 -32.25 -38.99 8.87
C SER A 239 -33.30 -39.88 8.19
N ARG A 240 -32.83 -40.89 7.47
CA ARG A 240 -33.62 -42.05 7.08
C ARG A 240 -33.32 -43.18 8.05
#